data_AF-A0A9D4AV68-F1
#
_entry.id   AF-A0A9D4AV68-F1
#
_cell.length_a   1.000
_cell.length_b   1.000
_cell.length_c   1.000
_cell.angle_alpha   90.00
_cell.angle_beta   90.00
_cell.angle_gamma   90.00
#
_symmetry.space_group_name_H-M   'P 1'
#
loop_
_entity.id
_entity.type
_entity.pdbx_description
1 polymer ?
#
loop_
_entity_poly.entity_id
_entity_poly.type
_entity_poly.pdbx_seq_one_letter_code
_entity_poly.pdbx_strand_id
1 'polypeptide(L)'
;MHEHRFLESAPGLGMFVTITTPTKELLLSKLYGPQGTFSFTSHLPGEHNICLQSNSTKLISFGGSKLRIHLDIRVGEHFLDEAIAQAKDKVNEVNFRLGHLIEQIHHISKEQNYHREREEYFRLTSEETNSNMLRWALAQTLILILVGVWQMKCLKDFFIAKKLV
;
A
#
# COMPACT_ATOMS: atom_id res chain seq x y z
N MET A 1 19.31 0.58 -21.07
CA MET A 1 18.81 1.96 -21.17
C MET A 1 17.70 1.96 -22.23
N HIS A 2 16.44 2.17 -21.85
CA HIS A 2 15.34 2.17 -22.81
C HIS A 2 15.25 3.55 -23.47
N GLU A 3 15.61 3.64 -24.74
CA GLU A 3 15.36 4.81 -25.56
C GLU A 3 13.86 4.88 -25.84
N HIS A 4 13.15 5.73 -25.09
CA HIS A 4 11.75 6.01 -25.35
C HIS A 4 11.65 6.83 -26.64
N ARG A 5 11.61 6.14 -27.79
CA ARG A 5 11.30 6.79 -29.08
C ARG A 5 9.90 7.41 -29.00
N PHE A 6 9.87 8.73 -28.92
CA PHE A 6 8.63 9.49 -29.04
C PHE A 6 8.19 9.44 -30.50
N LEU A 7 6.92 9.12 -30.74
CA LEU A 7 6.31 9.21 -32.06
C LEU A 7 6.07 10.69 -32.37
N GLU A 8 6.25 11.07 -33.62
CA GLU A 8 5.97 12.43 -34.09
C GLU A 8 4.48 12.74 -33.91
N SER A 9 4.18 13.94 -33.40
CA SER A 9 2.81 14.39 -33.17
C SER A 9 2.03 14.46 -34.48
N ALA A 10 0.77 14.01 -34.46
CA ALA A 10 -0.09 14.03 -35.65
C ALA A 10 -0.24 15.46 -36.21
N PRO A 11 -0.30 15.62 -37.56
CA PRO A 11 -0.46 16.92 -38.18
C PRO A 11 -1.77 17.58 -37.73
N GLY A 12 -1.68 18.82 -37.22
CA GLY A 12 -2.81 19.57 -36.67
C GLY A 12 -3.05 19.39 -35.16
N LEU A 13 -2.19 18.63 -34.46
CA LEU A 13 -2.25 18.54 -33.00
C LEU A 13 -1.57 19.76 -32.36
N GLY A 14 -2.36 20.53 -31.60
CA GLY A 14 -1.88 21.63 -30.76
C GLY A 14 -2.22 21.43 -29.28
N MET A 15 -1.46 22.09 -28.42
CA MET A 15 -1.62 22.05 -26.96
C MET A 15 -1.88 23.46 -26.43
N PHE A 16 -3.03 23.67 -25.80
CA PHE A 16 -3.30 24.86 -25.01
C PHE A 16 -2.56 24.74 -23.69
N VAL A 17 -1.71 25.73 -23.42
CA VAL A 17 -1.02 25.86 -22.14
C VAL A 17 -1.64 27.05 -21.43
N THR A 18 -2.18 26.79 -20.24
CA THR A 18 -2.84 27.79 -19.40
C THR A 18 -2.15 27.83 -18.04
N ILE A 19 -1.70 29.00 -17.62
CA ILE A 19 -1.00 29.22 -16.36
C ILE A 19 -1.82 30.16 -15.50
N THR A 20 -2.15 29.72 -14.29
CA THR A 20 -2.93 30.49 -13.32
C THR A 20 -2.15 30.75 -12.05
N THR A 21 -2.30 31.95 -11.51
CA THR A 21 -1.71 32.38 -10.24
C THR A 21 -2.44 31.76 -9.03
N PRO A 22 -1.92 31.92 -7.79
CA PRO A 22 -2.60 31.43 -6.58
C PRO A 22 -3.98 32.05 -6.36
N THR A 23 -4.20 33.26 -6.87
CA THR A 23 -5.48 33.99 -6.84
C THR A 23 -6.44 33.55 -7.95
N LYS A 24 -6.08 32.52 -8.74
CA LYS A 24 -6.80 32.03 -9.93
C LYS A 24 -6.87 33.05 -11.08
N GLU A 25 -5.99 34.03 -11.10
CA GLU A 25 -5.87 34.94 -12.23
C GLU A 25 -5.08 34.28 -13.36
N LEU A 26 -5.46 34.57 -14.60
CA LEU A 26 -4.83 34.00 -15.78
C LEU A 26 -3.55 34.78 -16.12
N LEU A 27 -2.40 34.14 -15.97
CA LEU A 27 -1.11 34.73 -16.31
C LEU A 27 -0.76 34.55 -17.80
N LEU A 28 -1.02 33.36 -18.32
CA LEU A 28 -0.72 33.02 -19.71
C LEU A 28 -1.74 32.00 -20.21
N SER A 29 -2.31 32.24 -21.40
CA SER A 29 -3.06 31.22 -22.14
C SER A 29 -2.69 31.30 -23.61
N LYS A 30 -2.07 30.25 -24.14
CA LYS A 30 -1.63 30.23 -25.54
C LYS A 30 -1.66 28.81 -26.12
N LEU A 31 -2.00 28.73 -27.40
CA LEU A 31 -1.88 27.51 -28.19
C LEU A 31 -0.44 27.34 -28.67
N TYR A 32 0.16 26.21 -28.34
CA TYR A 32 1.46 25.77 -28.83
C TYR A 32 1.29 24.63 -29.84
N GLY A 33 2.28 24.52 -30.73
CA GLY A 33 2.38 23.42 -31.69
C GLY A 33 2.82 22.11 -31.03
N PRO A 34 3.34 21.15 -31.82
CA PRO A 34 3.76 19.84 -31.30
C PRO A 34 4.99 19.91 -30.39
N GLN A 35 5.82 20.95 -30.55
CA GLN A 35 6.98 21.25 -29.72
C GLN A 35 6.98 22.75 -29.43
N GLY A 36 7.32 23.14 -28.20
CA GLY A 36 7.37 24.55 -27.82
C GLY A 36 7.91 24.74 -26.42
N THR A 37 8.45 25.94 -26.19
CA THR A 37 8.92 26.38 -24.87
C THR A 37 8.13 27.61 -24.48
N PHE A 38 7.73 27.68 -23.21
CA PHE A 38 7.08 28.84 -22.62
C PHE A 38 7.83 29.24 -21.36
N SER A 39 7.83 30.54 -21.08
CA SER A 39 8.46 31.10 -19.88
C SER A 39 7.50 32.13 -19.30
N PHE A 40 7.40 32.14 -17.98
CA PHE A 40 6.59 33.10 -17.25
C PHE A 40 7.32 33.50 -15.96
N THR A 41 7.01 34.69 -15.47
CA THR A 41 7.55 35.20 -14.20
C THR A 41 6.42 35.25 -13.18
N SER A 42 6.66 34.75 -11.97
CA SER A 42 5.70 34.86 -10.87
C SER A 42 5.76 36.26 -10.25
N HIS A 43 4.68 37.03 -10.38
CA HIS A 43 4.56 38.36 -9.75
C HIS A 43 4.12 38.28 -8.28
N LEU A 44 3.45 37.19 -7.89
CA LEU A 44 2.95 36.94 -6.55
C LEU A 44 3.60 35.66 -5.99
N PRO A 45 4.02 35.63 -4.72
CA PRO A 45 4.48 34.40 -4.10
C PRO A 45 3.30 33.44 -3.89
N GLY A 46 3.47 32.16 -4.25
CA GLY A 46 2.49 31.11 -4.00
C GLY A 46 2.44 30.03 -5.08
N GLU A 47 1.47 29.14 -4.97
CA GLU A 47 1.25 28.02 -5.89
C GLU A 47 0.70 28.48 -7.24
N HIS A 48 1.43 28.20 -8.32
CA HIS A 48 1.00 28.44 -9.68
C HIS A 48 0.61 27.12 -10.34
N ASN A 49 -0.53 27.09 -11.02
CA ASN A 49 -1.01 25.90 -11.71
C ASN A 49 -0.75 26.00 -13.22
N ILE A 50 -0.19 24.94 -13.80
CA ILE A 50 0.04 24.80 -15.24
C ILE A 50 -0.90 23.72 -15.78
N CYS A 51 -1.85 24.13 -16.62
CA CYS A 51 -2.81 23.24 -17.28
C CYS A 51 -2.42 23.04 -18.75
N LEU A 52 -2.39 21.77 -19.19
CA LEU A 52 -2.09 21.36 -20.57
C LEU A 52 -3.34 20.70 -21.16
N GLN A 53 -3.94 21.31 -22.17
CA GLN A 53 -5.18 20.84 -22.79
C GLN A 53 -5.02 20.66 -24.30
N SER A 54 -5.39 19.51 -24.83
CA SER A 54 -5.39 19.29 -26.29
C SER A 54 -6.59 19.97 -26.96
N ASN A 55 -6.37 20.57 -28.13
CA ASN A 55 -7.45 21.14 -28.96
C ASN A 55 -8.28 20.06 -29.70
N SER A 56 -7.75 18.84 -29.86
CA SER A 56 -8.43 17.80 -30.64
C SER A 56 -9.10 16.75 -29.75
N THR A 57 -10.42 16.78 -29.67
CA THR A 57 -11.26 15.73 -29.07
C THR A 57 -11.41 14.51 -29.99
N LYS A 58 -11.12 14.65 -31.30
CA LYS A 58 -11.24 13.56 -32.28
C LYS A 58 -10.26 12.41 -32.02
N LEU A 59 -9.11 12.68 -31.39
CA LEU A 59 -8.12 11.66 -31.04
C LEU A 59 -8.55 10.80 -29.84
N ILE A 60 -9.47 11.28 -28.99
CA ILE A 60 -9.90 10.58 -27.77
C ILE A 60 -11.13 9.69 -28.05
N SER A 61 -11.92 10.01 -29.09
CA SER A 61 -13.16 9.27 -29.43
C SER A 61 -12.95 8.04 -30.33
N PHE A 62 -11.81 7.89 -31.01
CA PHE A 62 -11.53 6.71 -31.83
C PHE A 62 -10.45 5.84 -31.18
N GLY A 63 -10.88 4.90 -30.33
CA GLY A 63 -10.11 3.67 -30.09
C GLY A 63 -8.78 3.80 -29.33
N GLY A 64 -8.74 4.52 -28.20
CA GLY A 64 -7.74 4.26 -27.16
C GLY A 64 -6.34 4.85 -27.33
N SER A 65 -6.13 5.83 -28.22
CA SER A 65 -4.85 6.55 -28.27
C SER A 65 -4.67 7.46 -27.04
N LYS A 66 -3.75 7.09 -26.13
CA LYS A 66 -3.30 7.91 -25.00
C LYS A 66 -2.28 8.95 -25.49
N LEU A 67 -2.52 10.23 -25.22
CA LEU A 67 -1.55 11.30 -25.50
C LEU A 67 -0.38 11.23 -24.50
N ARG A 68 0.86 11.15 -25.00
CA ARG A 68 2.08 11.22 -24.19
C ARG A 68 2.70 12.61 -24.33
N ILE A 69 2.95 13.28 -23.22
CA ILE A 69 3.54 14.63 -23.17
C ILE A 69 4.86 14.55 -22.42
N HIS A 70 5.89 15.23 -22.92
CA HIS A 70 7.16 15.43 -22.23
C HIS A 70 7.24 16.89 -21.76
N LEU A 71 7.48 17.10 -20.46
CA LEU A 71 7.50 18.43 -19.83
C LEU A 71 8.78 18.57 -19.00
N ASP A 72 9.62 19.55 -19.36
CA ASP A 72 10.81 19.97 -18.62
C ASP A 72 10.53 21.33 -17.98
N ILE A 73 10.66 21.44 -16.66
CA ILE A 73 10.39 22.68 -15.92
C ILE A 73 11.71 23.20 -15.37
N ARG A 74 12.06 24.43 -15.73
CA ARG A 74 13.23 25.13 -15.19
C ARG A 74 12.76 26.36 -14.44
N VAL A 75 13.10 26.42 -13.15
CA VAL A 75 12.80 27.56 -12.29
C VAL A 75 14.07 28.41 -12.19
N GLY A 76 13.98 29.71 -12.52
CA GLY A 76 15.12 30.63 -12.43
C GLY A 76 15.56 30.88 -10.98
N GLU A 77 16.81 31.30 -10.80
CA GLU A 77 17.39 31.61 -9.47
C GLU A 77 16.57 32.69 -8.76
N HIS A 78 15.88 32.28 -7.70
CA HIS A 78 15.30 33.20 -6.75
C HIS A 78 16.42 33.60 -5.77
N PHE A 79 16.67 34.90 -5.58
CA PHE A 79 17.56 35.46 -4.54
C PHE A 79 17.11 35.16 -3.08
N LEU A 80 16.22 34.18 -2.90
CA LEU A 80 15.66 33.69 -1.65
C LEU A 80 16.33 32.39 -1.19
N ASP A 81 17.43 31.99 -1.83
CA ASP A 81 18.09 30.73 -1.51
C ASP A 81 18.79 30.76 -0.15
N GLU A 82 19.12 31.91 0.46
CA GLU A 82 19.67 31.94 1.83
C GLU A 82 18.61 31.69 2.92
N ALA A 83 17.40 32.23 2.76
CA ALA A 83 16.30 32.03 3.72
C ALA A 83 15.61 30.67 3.51
N ILE A 84 15.51 30.22 2.25
CA ILE A 84 15.01 28.89 1.93
C ILE A 84 16.08 27.83 2.23
N ALA A 85 17.39 28.09 2.10
CA ALA A 85 18.43 27.17 2.56
C ALA A 85 18.45 27.05 4.09
N GLN A 86 18.28 28.13 4.86
CA GLN A 86 18.15 28.01 6.32
C GLN A 86 16.87 27.26 6.73
N ALA A 87 15.76 27.47 6.02
CA ALA A 87 14.55 26.68 6.24
C ALA A 87 14.72 25.22 5.79
N LYS A 88 15.46 24.98 4.71
CA LYS A 88 15.78 23.65 4.16
C LYS A 88 16.79 22.90 5.01
N ASP A 89 17.74 23.55 5.66
CA ASP A 89 18.65 22.94 6.66
C ASP A 89 17.88 22.55 7.93
N LYS A 90 16.96 23.41 8.38
CA LYS A 90 16.10 23.12 9.53
C LYS A 90 15.04 22.05 9.23
N VAL A 91 14.60 21.96 7.98
CA VAL A 91 13.71 20.89 7.47
C VAL A 91 14.50 19.62 7.13
N ASN A 92 15.78 19.71 6.76
CA ASN A 92 16.66 18.57 6.48
C ASN A 92 17.09 17.85 7.77
N GLU A 93 17.35 18.57 8.87
CA GLU A 93 17.61 17.94 10.18
C GLU A 93 16.37 17.17 10.69
N VAL A 94 15.18 17.72 10.46
CA VAL A 94 13.90 17.08 10.83
C VAL A 94 13.56 15.92 9.87
N ASN A 95 13.82 16.06 8.56
CA ASN A 95 13.64 14.99 7.57
C ASN A 95 14.61 13.82 7.77
N PHE A 96 15.84 14.06 8.24
CA PHE A 96 16.79 12.99 8.55
C PHE A 96 16.35 12.18 9.78
N ARG A 97 15.81 12.84 10.82
CA ARG A 97 15.22 12.16 11.98
C ARG A 97 13.89 11.46 11.65
N LEU A 98 13.07 12.03 10.77
CA LEU A 98 11.83 11.40 10.27
C LEU A 98 12.13 10.20 9.35
N GLY A 99 13.14 10.28 8.49
CA GLY A 99 13.57 9.18 7.63
C GLY A 99 13.97 7.95 8.45
N HIS A 100 14.77 8.15 9.51
CA HIS A 100 15.15 7.08 10.42
C HIS A 100 13.94 6.47 11.16
N LEU A 101 12.95 7.29 11.54
CA LEU A 101 11.74 6.80 12.22
C LEU A 101 10.79 6.06 11.26
N ILE A 102 10.67 6.52 10.02
CA ILE A 102 9.86 5.88 8.97
C ILE A 102 10.45 4.53 8.59
N GLU A 103 11.78 4.43 8.50
CA GLU A 103 12.48 3.17 8.23
C GLU A 103 12.32 2.17 9.39
N GLN A 104 12.37 2.65 10.64
CA GLN A 104 12.08 1.83 11.82
C GLN A 104 10.61 1.38 11.88
N ILE A 105 9.65 2.25 11.54
CA ILE A 105 8.22 1.89 11.50
C ILE A 105 7.94 0.88 10.39
N HIS A 106 8.60 0.99 9.24
CA HIS A 106 8.47 0.01 8.16
C HIS A 106 8.99 -1.36 8.59
N HIS A 107 10.12 -1.39 9.30
CA HIS A 107 10.66 -2.62 9.88
C HIS A 107 9.72 -3.23 10.93
N ILE A 108 9.16 -2.42 11.84
CA ILE A 108 8.21 -2.88 12.86
C ILE A 108 6.89 -3.35 12.24
N SER A 109 6.37 -2.66 11.23
CA SER A 109 5.13 -3.06 10.55
C SER A 109 5.29 -4.38 9.82
N LYS A 110 6.48 -4.62 9.23
CA LYS A 110 6.82 -5.90 8.59
C LYS A 110 6.94 -7.03 9.62
N GLU A 111 7.58 -6.78 10.76
CA GLU A 111 7.69 -7.73 11.87
C GLU A 111 6.32 -8.05 12.49
N GLN A 112 5.46 -7.04 12.71
CA GLN A 112 4.10 -7.26 13.23
C GLN A 112 3.23 -8.07 12.27
N ASN A 113 3.38 -7.88 10.95
CA ASN A 113 2.65 -8.69 9.98
C ASN A 113 3.15 -10.14 9.96
N TYR A 114 4.46 -10.34 10.08
CA TYR A 114 5.06 -11.67 10.22
C TYR A 114 4.61 -12.39 11.49
N HIS A 115 4.51 -11.68 12.61
CA HIS A 115 3.96 -12.21 13.86
C HIS A 115 2.48 -12.59 13.74
N ARG A 116 1.68 -11.79 13.01
CA ARG A 116 0.25 -12.05 12.80
C ARG A 116 -0.01 -13.30 11.97
N GLU A 117 0.72 -13.50 10.87
CA GLU A 117 0.61 -14.73 10.07
C GLU A 117 1.02 -15.99 10.87
N ARG A 118 2.05 -15.88 11.71
CA ARG A 118 2.44 -16.96 12.62
C ARG A 118 1.40 -17.23 13.70
N GLU A 119 0.75 -16.21 14.24
CA GLU A 119 -0.31 -16.36 15.25
C GLU A 119 -1.54 -17.08 14.66
N GLU A 120 -1.93 -16.76 13.43
CA GLU A 120 -3.01 -17.46 12.73
C GLU A 120 -2.66 -18.95 12.49
N TYR A 121 -1.43 -19.23 12.09
CA TYR A 121 -0.95 -20.61 11.91
C TYR A 121 -0.87 -21.39 13.24
N PHE A 122 -0.39 -20.74 14.31
CA PHE A 122 -0.28 -21.35 15.64
C PHE A 122 -1.65 -21.57 16.29
N ARG A 123 -2.64 -20.71 15.98
CA ARG A 123 -4.04 -20.88 16.42
C ARG A 123 -4.70 -22.09 15.74
N LEU A 124 -4.52 -22.26 14.43
CA LEU A 124 -5.02 -23.42 13.70
C LEU A 124 -4.33 -24.72 14.14
N THR A 125 -3.01 -24.69 14.33
CA THR A 125 -2.23 -25.86 14.81
C THR A 125 -2.63 -26.25 16.24
N SER A 126 -2.90 -25.27 17.10
CA SER A 126 -3.40 -25.52 18.47
C SER A 126 -4.79 -26.14 18.47
N GLU A 127 -5.66 -25.76 17.53
CA GLU A 127 -7.01 -26.32 17.40
C GLU A 127 -6.96 -27.79 16.91
N GLU A 128 -6.11 -28.12 15.94
CA GLU A 128 -5.94 -29.50 15.44
C GLU A 128 -5.24 -30.42 16.45
N THR A 129 -4.21 -29.92 17.15
CA THR A 129 -3.48 -30.70 18.16
C THR A 129 -4.35 -30.99 19.38
N ASN A 130 -5.12 -30.01 19.85
CA ASN A 130 -6.04 -30.19 20.96
C ASN A 130 -7.15 -31.19 20.60
N SER A 131 -7.72 -31.11 19.39
CA SER A 131 -8.83 -32.00 18.99
C SER A 131 -8.44 -33.48 18.96
N ASN A 132 -7.24 -33.81 18.45
CA ASN A 132 -6.83 -35.20 18.33
C ASN A 132 -6.47 -35.82 19.68
N MET A 133 -5.72 -35.11 20.53
CA MET A 133 -5.34 -35.62 21.85
C MET A 133 -6.56 -35.78 22.77
N LEU A 134 -7.52 -34.86 22.69
CA LEU A 134 -8.76 -34.90 23.47
C LEU A 134 -9.70 -36.01 22.99
N ARG A 135 -9.74 -36.31 21.68
CA ARG A 135 -10.44 -37.49 21.13
C ARG A 135 -9.87 -38.81 21.66
N TRP A 136 -8.54 -38.97 21.68
CA TRP A 136 -7.90 -40.17 22.24
C TRP A 136 -8.12 -40.28 23.76
N ALA A 137 -8.04 -39.17 24.50
CA ALA A 137 -8.32 -39.15 25.94
C ALA A 137 -9.77 -39.56 26.25
N LEU A 138 -10.75 -39.03 25.51
CA LEU A 138 -12.17 -39.41 25.66
C LEU A 138 -12.40 -40.90 25.37
N ALA A 139 -11.81 -41.42 24.29
CA ALA A 139 -11.89 -42.83 23.95
C ALA A 139 -11.31 -43.72 25.07
N GLN A 140 -10.14 -43.34 25.61
CA GLN A 140 -9.49 -44.06 26.71
C GLN A 140 -10.33 -44.05 28.00
N THR A 141 -10.90 -42.90 28.37
CA THR A 141 -11.79 -42.80 29.54
C THR A 141 -13.02 -43.71 29.40
N LEU A 142 -13.62 -43.76 28.21
CA LEU A 142 -14.80 -44.60 27.94
C LEU A 142 -14.48 -46.10 28.07
N ILE A 143 -13.33 -46.53 27.54
CA ILE A 143 -12.85 -47.92 27.66
C ILE A 143 -12.65 -48.30 29.13
N LEU A 144 -12.02 -47.44 29.94
CA LEU A 144 -11.80 -47.70 31.36
C LEU A 144 -13.12 -47.85 32.14
N ILE A 145 -14.13 -47.04 31.83
CA ILE A 145 -15.46 -47.15 32.45
C ILE A 145 -16.12 -48.49 32.08
N LEU A 146 -16.08 -48.88 30.80
CA LEU A 146 -16.64 -50.16 30.36
C LEU A 146 -15.97 -51.35 31.04
N VAL A 147 -14.64 -51.36 31.11
CA VAL A 147 -13.89 -52.40 31.81
C VAL A 147 -14.22 -52.42 33.30
N GLY A 148 -14.35 -51.25 33.95
CA GLY A 148 -14.73 -51.17 35.37
C GLY A 148 -16.12 -51.74 35.65
N VAL A 149 -17.10 -51.41 34.81
CA VAL A 149 -18.46 -51.98 34.92
C VAL A 149 -18.44 -53.50 34.69
N TRP A 150 -17.68 -53.96 33.69
CA TRP A 150 -17.51 -55.38 33.41
C TRP A 150 -16.87 -56.11 34.58
N GLN A 151 -15.81 -55.56 35.17
CA GLN A 151 -15.14 -56.13 36.34
C GLN A 151 -16.09 -56.21 37.55
N MET A 152 -16.87 -55.14 37.81
CA MET A 152 -17.84 -55.14 38.91
C MET A 152 -18.94 -56.18 38.68
N LYS A 153 -19.40 -56.34 37.43
CA LYS A 153 -20.40 -57.36 37.08
C LYS A 153 -19.84 -58.77 37.21
N CYS A 154 -18.63 -59.02 36.71
CA CYS A 154 -17.95 -60.31 36.82
C CYS A 154 -17.69 -60.69 38.29
N LEU A 155 -17.29 -59.73 39.14
CA LEU A 155 -17.16 -59.95 40.58
C LEU A 155 -18.51 -60.27 41.22
N LYS A 156 -19.57 -59.51 40.90
CA LYS A 156 -20.92 -59.80 41.41
C LYS A 156 -21.42 -61.18 40.98
N ASP A 157 -21.26 -61.54 39.71
CA ASP A 157 -21.67 -62.85 39.18
C ASP A 157 -20.87 -63.99 39.84
N PHE A 158 -19.59 -63.77 40.15
CA PHE A 158 -18.77 -64.72 40.91
C PHE A 158 -19.25 -64.89 42.36
N PHE A 159 -19.57 -63.80 43.08
CA PHE A 159 -20.10 -63.85 44.44
C PHE A 159 -21.50 -64.50 44.50
N ILE A 160 -22.35 -64.22 43.50
CA ILE A 160 -23.69 -64.80 43.38
C ILE A 160 -23.61 -66.30 43.07
N ALA A 161 -22.75 -66.71 42.13
CA ALA A 161 -22.56 -68.12 41.78
C ALA A 161 -21.94 -68.94 42.92
N LYS A 162 -21.13 -68.30 43.79
CA LYS A 162 -20.50 -68.94 44.95
C LYS A 162 -21.36 -68.91 46.22
N LYS A 163 -22.53 -68.27 46.21
CA LYS A 163 -23.51 -68.21 47.32
C LYS A 163 -22.84 -68.03 48.69
N LEU A 164 -22.02 -66.99 48.84
CA LEU A 164 -21.64 -66.45 50.15
C LEU A 164 -22.64 -65.34 50.48
N VAL A 165 -23.33 -65.51 51.61
CA VAL A 165 -24.59 -64.89 52.06
C VAL A 165 -24.81 -63.43 51.69
#